data_AF-A0A840E802-F1
#
_entry.id   AF-A0A840E802-F1
#
_cell.length_a   1.000
_cell.length_b   1.000
_cell.length_c   1.000
_cell.angle_alpha   90.00
_cell.angle_beta   90.00
_cell.angle_gamma   90.00
#
_symmetry.space_group_name_H-M   'P 1'
#
loop_
_entity.id
_entity.type
_entity.pdbx_description
1 polymer ?
#
loop_
_entity_poly.entity_id
_entity_poly.type
_entity_poly.pdbx_seq_one_letter_code
_entity_poly.pdbx_strand_id
1 'polypeptide(L)'
;MASNRWFQQLQTIFYALLMGQLLFAIIVWFMIRGKEPRYFMDGETDLWIMVGYAVCMVGGAWFIDQFRARTVTKQKNIRERAPSSYRATVLIRLAILESATLLLTAISLLTYNFEPLAILVLMFGVFYWFRPTVEEFAERYAGGEGF
;
A
#
# COMPACT_ATOMS: atom_id res chain seq x y z
N MET A 1 -7.04 26.98 -6.48
CA MET A 1 -5.57 26.93 -6.31
C MET A 1 -5.10 26.15 -5.06
N ALA A 2 -5.86 26.13 -3.95
CA ALA A 2 -5.51 25.30 -2.78
C ALA A 2 -5.67 23.78 -2.99
N SER A 3 -6.58 23.35 -3.88
CA SER A 3 -6.82 21.92 -4.15
C SER A 3 -5.61 21.20 -4.77
N ASN A 4 -4.83 21.88 -5.63
CA ASN A 4 -3.70 21.26 -6.32
C ASN A 4 -2.52 20.99 -5.37
N ARG A 5 -2.26 21.88 -4.40
CA ARG A 5 -1.08 21.76 -3.52
C ARG A 5 -1.15 20.56 -2.58
N TRP A 6 -2.31 20.30 -1.95
CA TRP A 6 -2.43 19.16 -1.04
C TRP A 6 -2.44 17.83 -1.79
N PHE A 7 -3.00 17.79 -3.00
CA PHE A 7 -3.00 16.59 -3.83
C PHE A 7 -1.60 16.26 -4.34
N GLN A 8 -0.84 17.29 -4.74
CA GLN A 8 0.59 17.15 -5.04
C GLN A 8 1.36 16.58 -3.84
N GLN A 9 1.13 17.08 -2.61
CA GLN A 9 1.75 16.50 -1.41
C GLN A 9 1.42 15.02 -1.23
N LEU A 10 0.18 14.62 -1.48
CA LEU A 10 -0.24 13.21 -1.35
C LEU A 10 0.42 12.32 -2.40
N GLN A 11 0.57 12.81 -3.63
CA GLN A 11 1.35 12.13 -4.67
C GLN A 11 2.84 12.04 -4.32
N THR A 12 3.43 13.11 -3.79
CA THR A 12 4.83 13.10 -3.33
C THR A 12 5.02 12.04 -2.25
N ILE A 13 4.12 11.96 -1.27
CA ILE A 13 4.17 10.93 -0.22
C ILE A 13 4.05 9.54 -0.84
N PHE A 14 3.10 9.33 -1.75
CA PHE A 14 2.94 8.05 -2.44
C PHE A 14 4.23 7.60 -3.14
N TYR A 15 4.86 8.48 -3.93
CA TYR A 15 6.10 8.15 -4.63
C TYR A 15 7.28 7.99 -3.68
N ALA A 16 7.32 8.74 -2.57
CA ALA A 16 8.35 8.57 -1.54
C ALA A 16 8.25 7.18 -0.88
N LEU A 17 7.04 6.73 -0.52
CA LEU A 17 6.82 5.40 0.04
C LEU A 17 7.14 4.30 -0.97
N LEU A 18 6.75 4.46 -2.24
CA LEU A 18 7.07 3.50 -3.30
C LEU A 18 8.59 3.41 -3.54
N MET A 19 9.29 4.54 -3.60
CA MET A 19 10.74 4.54 -3.79
C MET A 19 11.49 3.97 -2.58
N GLY A 20 11.02 4.23 -1.36
CA GLY A 20 11.62 3.69 -0.14
C GLY A 20 11.63 2.16 -0.13
N GLN A 21 10.48 1.54 -0.37
CA GLN A 21 10.37 0.08 -0.44
C GLN A 21 11.11 -0.52 -1.66
N LEU A 22 11.13 0.16 -2.81
CA LEU A 22 11.91 -0.28 -3.99
C LEU A 22 13.42 -0.28 -3.71
N LEU A 23 13.95 0.79 -3.12
CA LEU A 23 15.36 0.86 -2.74
C LEU A 23 15.72 -0.24 -1.74
N PHE A 24 14.86 -0.47 -0.74
CA PHE A 24 15.07 -1.55 0.22
C PHE A 24 15.07 -2.93 -0.44
N ALA A 25 14.14 -3.18 -1.36
CA ALA A 25 14.09 -4.42 -2.13
C ALA A 25 15.35 -4.67 -2.97
N ILE A 26 15.88 -3.62 -3.61
CA ILE A 26 17.14 -3.70 -4.39
C ILE A 26 18.32 -4.03 -3.47
N ILE A 27 18.40 -3.39 -2.30
CA ILE A 27 19.45 -3.66 -1.31
C ILE A 27 19.38 -5.12 -0.86
N VAL A 28 18.19 -5.60 -0.48
CA VAL A 28 18.00 -6.99 -0.05
C VAL A 28 18.35 -7.98 -1.17
N TRP A 29 17.88 -7.74 -2.40
CA TRP A 29 18.21 -8.58 -3.55
C TRP A 29 19.73 -8.71 -3.75
N PHE A 30 20.47 -7.61 -3.60
CA PHE A 30 21.93 -7.63 -3.67
C PHE A 30 22.56 -8.43 -2.50
N MET A 31 22.05 -8.27 -1.28
CA MET A 31 22.60 -8.92 -0.08
C MET A 31 22.41 -10.44 -0.07
N ILE A 32 21.30 -10.95 -0.61
CA ILE A 32 20.99 -12.38 -0.60
C ILE A 32 21.61 -13.14 -1.78
N ARG A 33 22.17 -12.43 -2.77
CA ARG A 33 22.76 -13.03 -3.96
C ARG A 33 23.95 -13.94 -3.61
N GLY A 34 23.91 -15.19 -4.09
CA GLY A 34 24.96 -16.19 -3.85
C GLY A 34 24.93 -16.80 -2.44
N LYS A 35 23.85 -16.59 -1.68
CA LYS A 35 23.57 -17.28 -0.43
C LYS A 35 22.65 -18.47 -0.69
N GLU A 36 22.86 -19.54 0.07
CA GLU A 36 21.94 -20.68 0.07
C GLU A 36 20.63 -20.31 0.78
N PRO A 37 19.47 -20.62 0.17
CA PRO A 37 18.17 -20.31 0.76
C PRO A 37 17.94 -21.14 2.03
N ARG A 38 17.24 -20.54 2.97
CA ARG A 38 16.77 -21.14 4.21
C ARG A 38 15.26 -21.03 4.28
N TYR A 39 14.66 -21.89 5.07
CA TYR A 39 13.21 -21.93 5.27
C TYR A 39 12.94 -22.00 6.78
N PHE A 40 11.86 -21.37 7.22
CA PHE A 40 11.41 -21.47 8.60
C PHE A 40 10.77 -22.83 8.87
N MET A 41 9.96 -23.32 7.93
CA MET A 41 9.39 -24.66 7.95
C MET A 41 9.90 -25.46 6.74
N ASP A 42 9.23 -25.30 5.61
CA ASP A 42 9.59 -25.81 4.30
C ASP A 42 9.24 -24.76 3.24
N GLY A 43 9.83 -24.86 2.06
CA GLY A 43 9.68 -23.82 1.02
C GLY A 43 8.24 -23.63 0.55
N GLU A 44 7.45 -24.70 0.46
CA GLU A 44 6.07 -24.60 0.01
C GLU A 44 5.17 -23.96 1.08
N THR A 45 5.27 -24.42 2.33
CA THR A 45 4.49 -23.87 3.45
C THR A 45 4.81 -22.40 3.70
N ASP A 46 6.11 -22.05 3.73
CA ASP A 46 6.55 -20.66 3.90
C ASP A 46 5.97 -19.75 2.80
N LEU A 47 6.00 -20.21 1.55
CA LEU A 47 5.46 -19.47 0.41
C LEU A 47 3.95 -19.25 0.54
N TRP A 48 3.18 -20.30 0.88
CA TRP A 48 1.73 -20.18 1.04
C TRP A 48 1.33 -19.25 2.19
N ILE A 49 2.07 -19.26 3.30
CA ILE A 49 1.86 -18.33 4.41
C ILE A 49 2.08 -16.89 3.93
N MET A 50 3.14 -16.64 3.17
CA MET A 50 3.45 -15.31 2.65
C MET A 50 2.42 -14.82 1.62
N VAL A 51 1.94 -15.70 0.75
CA VAL A 51 0.82 -15.40 -0.17
C VAL A 51 -0.44 -15.07 0.62
N GLY A 52 -0.79 -15.91 1.61
CA GLY A 52 -1.96 -15.69 2.47
C GLY A 52 -1.88 -14.35 3.20
N TYR A 53 -0.71 -14.03 3.77
CA TYR A 53 -0.45 -12.73 4.39
C TYR A 53 -0.62 -11.57 3.40
N ALA A 54 -0.02 -11.65 2.21
CA ALA A 54 -0.16 -10.62 1.17
C ALA A 54 -1.63 -10.39 0.79
N VAL A 55 -2.40 -11.45 0.58
CA VAL A 55 -3.84 -11.38 0.28
C VAL A 55 -4.61 -10.73 1.42
N CYS A 56 -4.33 -11.09 2.67
CA CYS A 56 -4.96 -10.46 3.84
C CYS A 56 -4.68 -8.95 3.91
N MET A 57 -3.46 -8.53 3.59
CA MET A 57 -3.09 -7.11 3.62
C MET A 57 -3.76 -6.31 2.50
N VAL A 58 -3.87 -6.89 1.29
CA VAL A 58 -4.65 -6.29 0.19
C VAL A 58 -6.14 -6.18 0.57
N GLY A 59 -6.71 -7.25 1.14
CA GLY A 59 -8.07 -7.26 1.64
C GLY A 59 -8.30 -6.22 2.75
N GLY A 60 -7.35 -6.07 3.67
CA GLY A 60 -7.39 -5.07 4.74
C GLY A 60 -7.34 -3.64 4.22
N ALA A 61 -6.47 -3.36 3.23
CA ALA A 61 -6.39 -2.07 2.58
C ALA A 61 -7.72 -1.71 1.87
N TRP A 62 -8.31 -2.68 1.16
CA TRP A 62 -9.61 -2.50 0.50
C TRP A 62 -10.77 -2.33 1.50
N PHE A 63 -10.77 -3.10 2.59
CA PHE A 63 -11.76 -3.00 3.65
C PHE A 63 -11.75 -1.62 4.32
N ILE A 64 -10.57 -1.09 4.66
CA ILE A 64 -10.44 0.25 5.25
C ILE A 64 -10.91 1.33 4.29
N ASP A 65 -10.57 1.20 3.01
CA ASP A 65 -11.00 2.11 1.96
C ASP A 65 -12.54 2.18 1.87
N GLN A 66 -13.18 1.02 1.82
CA GLN A 66 -14.64 0.89 1.74
C GLN A 66 -15.34 1.33 3.05
N PHE A 67 -14.77 0.99 4.20
CA PHE A 67 -15.32 1.37 5.50
C PHE A 67 -15.33 2.90 5.67
N ARG A 68 -14.20 3.57 5.37
CA ARG A 68 -14.10 5.03 5.50
C ARG A 68 -14.99 5.77 4.49
N ALA A 69 -15.13 5.26 3.26
CA ALA A 69 -16.07 5.83 2.29
C ALA A 69 -17.52 5.84 2.83
N ARG A 70 -17.95 4.74 3.47
CA ARG A 70 -19.29 4.63 4.08
C ARG A 70 -19.49 5.49 5.33
N THR A 71 -18.42 5.75 6.08
CA THR A 71 -18.50 6.60 7.29
C THR A 71 -18.60 8.08 6.92
N VAL A 72 -17.90 8.53 5.87
CA VAL A 72 -17.90 9.94 5.45
C VAL A 72 -19.27 10.38 4.95
N THR A 73 -19.96 9.56 4.16
CA THR A 73 -21.30 9.89 3.64
C THR A 73 -22.36 10.10 4.72
N LYS A 74 -22.09 9.65 5.96
CA LYS A 74 -22.98 9.80 7.11
C LYS A 74 -22.68 11.02 7.99
N GLN A 75 -21.60 11.77 7.73
CA GLN A 75 -21.24 12.93 8.56
C GLN A 75 -21.98 14.20 8.13
N LYS A 76 -22.39 15.06 9.08
CA LYS A 76 -22.76 16.45 8.79
C LYS A 76 -21.48 17.27 8.51
N ASN A 77 -21.53 18.20 7.57
CA ASN A 77 -20.39 19.04 7.10
C ASN A 77 -19.28 18.29 6.32
N ILE A 78 -19.67 17.39 5.41
CA ILE A 78 -18.75 16.63 4.53
C ILE A 78 -17.79 17.55 3.77
N ARG A 79 -18.28 18.69 3.27
CA ARG A 79 -17.50 19.59 2.40
C ARG A 79 -16.26 20.18 3.08
N GLU A 80 -16.32 20.44 4.38
CA GLU A 80 -15.19 20.99 5.16
C GLU A 80 -14.17 19.90 5.58
N ARG A 81 -14.63 18.66 5.79
CA ARG A 81 -13.79 17.54 6.27
C ARG A 81 -13.35 16.56 5.18
N ALA A 82 -13.88 16.69 3.97
CA ALA A 82 -13.59 15.81 2.85
C ALA A 82 -12.08 15.69 2.54
N PRO A 83 -11.30 16.79 2.44
CA PRO A 83 -9.89 16.70 2.08
C PRO A 83 -9.04 16.01 3.16
N SER A 84 -9.30 16.31 4.44
CA SER A 84 -8.55 15.70 5.56
C SER A 84 -8.92 14.22 5.74
N SER A 85 -10.20 13.89 5.57
CA SER A 85 -10.67 12.51 5.63
C SER A 85 -10.06 11.66 4.51
N TYR A 86 -10.10 12.14 3.26
CA TYR A 86 -9.52 11.43 2.11
C TYR A 86 -8.02 11.17 2.30
N ARG A 87 -7.24 12.21 2.69
CA ARG A 87 -5.80 12.06 2.97
C ARG A 87 -5.54 10.99 4.01
N ALA A 88 -6.27 10.98 5.12
CA ALA A 88 -6.11 9.96 6.14
C ALA A 88 -6.45 8.54 5.63
N THR A 89 -7.48 8.38 4.77
CA THR A 89 -7.82 7.07 4.19
C THR A 89 -6.68 6.56 3.32
N VAL A 90 -6.17 7.43 2.45
CA VAL A 90 -5.07 7.11 1.55
C VAL A 90 -3.82 6.76 2.34
N LEU A 91 -3.46 7.54 3.36
CA LEU A 91 -2.27 7.24 4.16
C LEU A 91 -2.38 5.90 4.89
N ILE A 92 -3.54 5.58 5.47
CA ILE A 92 -3.75 4.32 6.17
C ILE A 92 -3.69 3.14 5.20
N ARG A 93 -4.37 3.20 4.05
CA ARG A 93 -4.35 2.09 3.08
C ARG A 93 -2.95 1.86 2.49
N LEU A 94 -2.20 2.94 2.23
CA LEU A 94 -0.82 2.85 1.77
C LEU A 94 0.08 2.26 2.86
N ALA A 95 -0.07 2.64 4.12
CA ALA A 95 0.71 2.07 5.23
C ALA A 95 0.44 0.57 5.42
N ILE A 96 -0.80 0.11 5.25
CA ILE A 96 -1.15 -1.32 5.27
C ILE A 96 -0.39 -2.04 4.17
N LEU A 97 -0.47 -1.58 2.92
CA LEU A 97 0.23 -2.22 1.80
C LEU A 97 1.75 -2.15 1.97
N GLU A 98 2.29 -1.02 2.42
CA GLU A 98 3.72 -0.84 2.69
C GLU A 98 4.20 -1.85 3.73
N SER A 99 3.48 -2.03 4.85
CA SER A 99 3.88 -3.00 5.87
C SER A 99 3.97 -4.42 5.33
N ALA A 100 3.10 -4.77 4.37
CA ALA A 100 3.16 -6.07 3.70
C ALA A 100 4.44 -6.21 2.86
N THR A 101 4.77 -5.20 2.06
CA THR A 101 5.98 -5.19 1.23
C THR A 101 7.26 -5.20 2.06
N LEU A 102 7.29 -4.47 3.18
CA LEU A 102 8.43 -4.44 4.09
C LEU A 102 8.62 -5.80 4.76
N LEU A 103 7.54 -6.46 5.19
CA LEU A 103 7.65 -7.77 5.81
C LEU A 103 8.13 -8.84 4.82
N LEU A 104 7.59 -8.87 3.60
CA LEU A 104 8.06 -9.79 2.55
C LEU A 104 9.55 -9.60 2.26
N THR A 105 9.98 -8.34 2.13
CA THR A 105 11.38 -7.99 1.90
C THR A 105 12.28 -8.40 3.08
N ALA A 106 11.82 -8.17 4.32
CA ALA A 106 12.53 -8.57 5.52
C ALA A 106 12.64 -10.10 5.63
N ILE A 107 11.58 -10.84 5.31
CA ILE A 107 11.60 -12.30 5.28
C ILE A 107 12.61 -12.79 4.27
N SER A 108 12.60 -12.27 3.03
CA SER A 108 13.61 -12.59 2.01
C SER A 108 15.04 -12.36 2.52
N LEU A 109 15.28 -11.28 3.24
CA LEU A 109 16.59 -10.98 3.82
C LEU A 109 17.01 -12.01 4.89
N LEU A 110 16.08 -12.43 5.74
CA LEU A 110 16.35 -13.37 6.84
C LEU A 110 16.54 -14.81 6.35
N THR A 111 15.78 -15.19 5.32
CA THR A 111 15.79 -16.55 4.75
C THR A 111 16.79 -16.69 3.60
N TYR A 112 17.33 -15.59 3.10
CA TYR A 112 18.10 -15.57 1.85
C TYR A 112 17.34 -16.15 0.65
N ASN A 113 16.00 -16.19 0.73
CA ASN A 113 15.14 -16.74 -0.29
C ASN A 113 14.61 -15.63 -1.21
N PHE A 114 14.66 -15.88 -2.52
CA PHE A 114 14.15 -14.99 -3.56
C PHE A 114 12.64 -15.11 -3.79
N GLU A 115 12.01 -16.21 -3.38
CA GLU A 115 10.57 -16.44 -3.61
C GLU A 115 9.68 -15.33 -3.02
N PRO A 116 9.91 -14.80 -1.80
CA PRO A 116 9.11 -13.69 -1.29
C PRO A 116 9.29 -12.40 -2.10
N LEU A 117 10.42 -12.21 -2.79
CA LEU A 117 10.62 -11.08 -3.70
C LEU A 117 9.73 -11.19 -4.95
N ALA A 118 9.35 -12.39 -5.38
CA ALA A 118 8.39 -12.54 -6.47
C ALA A 118 6.99 -12.04 -6.06
N ILE A 119 6.56 -12.34 -4.83
CA ILE A 119 5.31 -11.82 -4.26
C ILE A 119 5.40 -10.30 -4.11
N LEU A 120 6.55 -9.79 -3.66
CA LEU A 120 6.80 -8.35 -3.52
C LEU A 120 6.58 -7.58 -4.85
N VAL A 121 7.04 -8.14 -5.97
CA VAL A 121 6.84 -7.53 -7.30
C VAL A 121 5.34 -7.38 -7.61
N LEU A 122 4.54 -8.40 -7.33
CA LEU A 122 3.07 -8.32 -7.47
C LEU A 122 2.48 -7.27 -6.53
N MET A 123 2.97 -7.22 -5.29
CA MET A 123 2.54 -6.23 -4.30
C MET A 123 2.90 -4.80 -4.68
N PHE A 124 4.00 -4.54 -5.40
CA PHE A 124 4.26 -3.22 -5.98
C PHE A 124 3.22 -2.84 -7.04
N GLY A 125 2.78 -3.80 -7.85
CA GLY A 125 1.66 -3.61 -8.77
C GLY A 125 0.37 -3.21 -8.03
N VAL A 126 0.06 -3.91 -6.93
CA VAL A 126 -1.09 -3.57 -6.08
C VAL A 126 -0.90 -2.20 -5.40
N PHE A 127 0.27 -1.91 -4.83
CA PHE A 127 0.58 -0.62 -4.24
C PHE A 127 0.36 0.52 -5.24
N TYR A 128 0.79 0.32 -6.49
CA TYR A 128 0.57 1.27 -7.58
C TYR A 128 -0.90 1.40 -7.98
N TRP A 129 -1.68 0.32 -7.96
CA TRP A 129 -3.13 0.37 -8.16
C TRP A 129 -3.81 1.30 -7.15
N PHE A 130 -3.40 1.24 -5.87
CA PHE A 130 -3.96 2.07 -4.80
C PHE A 130 -3.50 3.54 -4.80
N ARG A 131 -2.80 3.98 -5.86
CA ARG A 131 -2.34 5.36 -6.05
C ARG A 131 -3.50 6.35 -5.85
N PRO A 132 -3.28 7.46 -5.12
CA PRO A 132 -4.29 8.51 -5.01
C PRO A 132 -4.55 9.19 -6.36
N THR A 133 -5.82 9.27 -6.75
CA THR A 133 -6.28 9.93 -7.99
C THR A 133 -7.30 11.03 -7.68
N VAL A 134 -7.38 12.04 -8.55
CA VAL A 134 -8.31 13.18 -8.35
C VAL A 134 -9.74 12.72 -8.59
N GLU A 135 -9.90 11.78 -9.52
CA GLU A 135 -11.16 11.14 -9.91
C GLU A 135 -11.78 10.40 -8.72
N GLU A 136 -10.98 9.63 -7.97
CA GLU A 136 -11.45 8.91 -6.78
C GLU A 136 -11.96 9.88 -5.70
N PHE A 137 -11.26 11.01 -5.52
CA PHE A 137 -11.70 12.05 -4.60
C PHE A 137 -13.01 12.70 -5.09
N ALA A 138 -13.10 13.02 -6.38
CA ALA A 138 -14.28 13.67 -6.97
C ALA A 138 -15.53 12.78 -6.87
N GLU A 139 -15.41 11.49 -7.20
CA GLU A 139 -16.50 10.53 -7.13
C GLU A 139 -17.04 10.37 -5.70
N ARG A 140 -16.15 10.23 -4.72
CA ARG A 140 -16.53 9.86 -3.35
C ARG A 140 -16.85 11.04 -2.45
N TYR A 141 -16.31 12.23 -2.74
CA TYR A 141 -16.40 13.40 -1.86
C TYR A 141 -16.97 14.64 -2.55
N ALA A 142 -16.95 14.74 -3.89
CA ALA A 142 -17.53 15.86 -4.63
C ALA A 142 -18.86 15.53 -5.32
N GLY A 143 -19.29 14.27 -5.33
CA GLY A 143 -20.55 13.79 -5.94
C GLY A 143 -21.86 14.26 -5.29
N GLY A 144 -21.85 15.35 -4.54
CA GLY A 144 -23.03 16.10 -4.11
C GLY A 144 -22.92 17.53 -4.62
N GLU A 145 -23.14 17.69 -5.93
CA GLU A 145 -23.13 18.94 -6.71
C GLU A 145 -21.80 19.75 -6.75
N GLY A 146 -21.23 19.78 -7.96
CA GLY A 146 -20.54 20.91 -8.59
C GLY A 146 -19.51 21.71 -7.78
N PHE A 147 -18.26 21.65 -8.21
CA PHE A 147 -17.30 22.74 -7.99
C PHE A 147 -17.69 23.98 -8.82
#